data_AF-A0A7J9BHA0-F1
#
_entry.id   AF-A0A7J9BHA0-F1
#
_cell.length_a   1.000
_cell.length_b   1.000
_cell.length_c   1.000
_cell.angle_alpha   90.00
_cell.angle_beta   90.00
_cell.angle_gamma   90.00
#
_symmetry.space_group_name_H-M   'P 1'
#
loop_
_entity.id
_entity.type
_entity.pdbx_description
1 polymer ?
#
loop_
_entity_poly.entity_id
_entity_poly.type
_entity_poly.pdbx_seq_one_letter_code
_entity_poly.pdbx_strand_id
1 'polypeptide(L)' 'MANQCPVCGDGEETVEHVFRDCSFTRQILKDLGVSFTTDNNQEWRMWLAVEFIKASINECKTIAVAFWVIWFN' A
#
# COMPACT_ATOMS: atom_id res chain seq x y z
N MET A 1 -16.12 0.52 17.89
CA MET A 1 -14.75 0.05 18.12
C MET A 1 -14.04 0.28 16.80
N ALA A 2 -12.97 1.09 16.77
CA ALA A 2 -12.21 1.23 15.53
C ALA A 2 -11.60 -0.14 15.22
N ASN A 3 -11.82 -0.65 14.02
CA ASN A 3 -11.10 -1.85 13.58
C ASN A 3 -9.62 -1.48 13.54
N GLN A 4 -8.77 -2.29 14.17
CA GLN A 4 -7.32 -2.11 14.06
C GLN A 4 -6.84 -2.65 12.71
N CYS A 5 -5.78 -2.06 12.16
CA CYS A 5 -5.16 -2.56 10.94
C CYS A 5 -4.87 -4.07 11.07
N PRO A 6 -5.44 -4.93 10.20
CA PRO A 6 -5.24 -6.38 10.30
C PRO A 6 -3.81 -6.80 9.97
N VAL A 7 -3.06 -5.93 9.30
CA VAL A 7 -1.71 -6.21 8.81
C VAL A 7 -0.65 -5.93 9.89
N CYS A 8 -0.72 -4.78 10.55
CA CYS A 8 0.26 -4.40 11.57
C CYS A 8 -0.27 -4.40 13.01
N GLY A 9 -1.57 -4.58 13.23
CA GLY A 9 -2.21 -4.51 14.56
C GLY A 9 -2.29 -3.10 15.15
N ASP A 10 -1.63 -2.13 14.53
CA ASP A 10 -1.56 -0.73 14.95
C ASP A 10 -2.34 0.18 14.00
N GLY A 11 -2.95 1.24 14.53
CA GLY A 11 -3.72 2.21 13.75
C GLY A 11 -5.11 1.75 13.34
N GLU A 12 -5.91 2.67 12.80
CA GLU A 12 -7.24 2.39 12.29
C GLU A 12 -7.17 1.66 10.93
N GLU A 13 -8.03 0.67 10.74
CA GLU A 13 -8.22 -0.04 9.48
C GLU A 13 -8.87 0.89 8.45
N THR A 14 -8.04 1.65 7.75
CA THR A 14 -8.42 2.37 6.54
C THR A 14 -7.69 1.78 5.34
N VAL A 15 -8.30 1.84 4.16
CA VAL A 15 -7.67 1.42 2.89
C VAL A 15 -6.33 2.15 2.68
N GLU A 16 -6.33 3.45 2.98
CA GLU A 16 -5.14 4.30 2.93
C GLU A 16 -4.06 3.80 3.88
N HIS A 17 -4.43 3.47 5.12
CA HIS A 17 -3.48 2.93 6.08
C HIS A 17 -2.93 1.58 5.60
N VAL A 18 -3.80 0.63 5.27
CA VAL A 18 -3.39 -0.73 4.89
C VAL A 18 -2.43 -0.74 3.69
N PHE A 19 -2.67 0.08 2.67
CA PHE A 19 -1.88 0.03 1.43
C PHE A 19 -0.74 1.05 1.35
N ARG A 20 -0.82 2.18 2.04
CA ARG A 20 0.19 3.26 1.98
C ARG A 20 0.92 3.45 3.31
N ASP A 21 0.19 3.54 4.41
CA ASP A 21 0.77 4.00 5.69
C ASP A 21 1.27 2.87 6.60
N CYS A 22 0.84 1.64 6.34
CA CYS A 22 1.21 0.46 7.09
C CYS A 22 2.69 0.15 6.88
N SER A 23 3.46 0.08 7.97
CA SER A 23 4.88 -0.26 7.95
C SER A 23 5.14 -1.64 7.35
N PHE A 24 4.28 -2.62 7.66
CA PHE A 24 4.37 -3.96 7.11
C PHE A 24 4.20 -3.98 5.60
N THR A 25 3.13 -3.35 5.08
CA THR A 25 2.88 -3.27 3.63
C THR A 25 4.04 -2.59 2.90
N ARG A 26 4.56 -1.47 3.43
CA ARG A 26 5.73 -0.79 2.86
C ARG A 26 6.96 -1.67 2.82
N GLN A 27 7.19 -2.46 3.87
CA GLN A 27 8.33 -3.38 3.92
C GLN A 27 8.19 -4.48 2.85
N ILE A 28 7.01 -5.10 2.72
CA ILE A 28 6.75 -6.11 1.69
C ILE A 28 7.00 -5.57 0.28
N LEU A 29 6.47 -4.39 -0.04
CA LEU A 29 6.65 -3.79 -1.35
C LEU A 29 8.12 -3.48 -1.64
N LYS A 30 8.84 -2.95 -0.64
CA LYS A 30 10.27 -2.69 -0.74
C LYS A 30 11.06 -3.97 -1.00
N ASP A 31 10.73 -5.06 -0.32
CA ASP A 31 11.38 -6.37 -0.51
C ASP A 31 11.07 -6.97 -1.89
N LEU A 32 9.91 -6.61 -2.46
CA LEU A 32 9.53 -6.94 -3.84
C LEU A 32 10.13 -5.98 -4.89
N GLY A 33 10.98 -5.03 -4.48
CA GLY A 33 11.64 -4.08 -5.37
C GLY A 33 10.76 -2.92 -5.84
N VAL A 34 9.62 -2.69 -5.19
CA VAL A 34 8.72 -1.56 -5.48
C VAL A 34 8.97 -0.45 -4.46
N SER A 35 9.22 0.76 -4.95
CA SER A 35 9.33 1.96 -4.11
C SER A 35 8.13 2.86 -4.30
N PHE A 36 7.49 3.26 -3.20
CA PHE A 36 6.44 4.27 -3.21
C PHE A 36 6.85 5.56 -2.54
N THR A 37 6.26 6.66 -2.99
CA THR A 37 6.36 7.96 -2.32
C THR A 37 5.49 8.01 -1.06
N THR A 38 5.98 8.62 0.02
CA THR A 38 5.24 8.80 1.28
C THR A 38 4.65 10.20 1.39
N ASP A 39 3.99 10.68 0.33
CA ASP A 39 3.29 11.96 0.39
C ASP A 39 1.93 11.78 1.09
N ASN A 40 1.94 12.01 2.40
CA ASN A 40 0.77 11.84 3.26
C ASN A 40 -0.26 12.97 3.10
N ASN A 41 0.04 14.02 2.32
CA ASN A 41 -0.89 15.11 2.06
C ASN A 41 -1.74 14.89 0.79
N GLN A 42 -1.47 13.82 0.05
CA GLN A 42 -2.19 13.49 -1.18
C GLN A 42 -3.36 12.55 -0.89
N GLU A 43 -4.53 12.84 -1.49
CA GLU A 43 -5.68 11.93 -1.46
C GLU A 43 -5.29 10.55 -2.01
N TRP A 44 -5.71 9.48 -1.32
CA TRP A 44 -5.15 8.14 -1.53
C TRP A 44 -5.32 7.61 -2.96
N ARG A 45 -6.47 7.85 -3.63
CA ARG A 45 -6.70 7.39 -5.00
C ARG A 45 -5.80 8.13 -5.97
N MET A 46 -5.63 9.43 -5.76
CA MET A 46 -4.73 10.24 -6.57
C MET A 46 -3.27 9.82 -6.37
N TRP A 47 -2.86 9.55 -5.13
CA TRP A 47 -1.55 8.98 -4.82
C TRP A 47 -1.36 7.64 -5.56
N LEU A 48 -2.33 6.72 -5.46
CA LEU A 48 -2.25 5.42 -6.11
C LEU A 48 -2.09 5.55 -7.62
N ALA A 49 -2.89 6.41 -8.25
CA ALA A 49 -2.82 6.66 -9.69
C ALA A 49 -1.43 7.19 -10.09
N VAL A 50 -0.88 8.11 -9.32
CA VAL A 50 0.47 8.67 -9.56
C VAL A 50 1.54 7.59 -9.45
N GLU A 51 1.48 6.72 -8.44
CA GLU A 51 2.47 5.65 -8.27
C GLU A 51 2.37 4.60 -9.39
N PHE A 52 1.16 4.24 -9.85
CA PHE A 52 0.97 3.35 -11.00
C PHE A 52 1.42 3.96 -12.33
N ILE A 53 1.29 5.28 -12.50
CA ILE A 53 1.79 5.97 -13.70
C ILE A 53 3.33 5.97 -13.75
N LYS A 54 4.00 6.07 -12.60
CA LYS A 54 5.47 6.05 -12.50
C LYS A 54 6.05 4.64 -12.62
N ALA A 55 5.29 3.63 -12.20
CA ALA A 55 5.71 2.24 -12.18
C ALA A 55 5.80 1.64 -13.59
N SER A 56 6.78 0.77 -13.80
CA SER A 56 6.82 -0.11 -14.96
C SER A 56 5.68 -1.12 -14.95
N ILE A 57 5.37 -1.72 -16.10
CA ILE A 57 4.34 -2.78 -16.18
C ILE A 57 4.63 -3.94 -15.21
N ASN A 58 5.89 -4.29 -14.99
CA ASN A 58 6.26 -5.35 -14.06
C ASN A 58 6.01 -4.92 -12.61
N GLU A 59 6.37 -3.71 -12.23
CA GLU A 59 6.06 -3.16 -10.91
C GLU A 59 4.55 -3.07 -10.69
N CYS A 60 3.76 -2.61 -11.67
CA CYS A 60 2.30 -2.60 -11.59
C CYS A 60 1.71 -3.98 -11.30
N LYS A 61 2.24 -5.04 -11.92
CA LYS A 61 1.81 -6.42 -11.65
C LYS A 61 2.18 -6.84 -10.23
N THR A 62 3.41 -6.55 -9.81
CA THR A 62 3.89 -6.84 -8.44
C THR A 62 3.02 -6.13 -7.40
N ILE A 63 2.72 -4.85 -7.60
CA ILE A 63 1.85 -4.06 -6.73
C ILE A 63 0.46 -4.68 -6.65
N ALA A 64 -0.17 -4.97 -7.79
CA ALA A 64 -1.51 -5.54 -7.84
C ALA A 64 -1.59 -6.90 -7.11
N VAL A 65 -0.59 -7.76 -7.29
CA VAL A 65 -0.51 -9.05 -6.58
C VAL A 65 -0.30 -8.84 -5.09
N ALA A 66 0.64 -7.96 -4.68
CA ALA A 66 0.89 -7.68 -3.27
C ALA A 66 -0.36 -7.14 -2.57
N PHE A 67 -1.07 -6.21 -3.20
CA PHE A 67 -2.30 -5.63 -2.66
C PHE A 67 -3.42 -6.67 -2.56
N TRP A 68 -3.58 -7.52 -3.56
CA TRP A 68 -4.54 -8.61 -3.51
C TRP A 68 -4.24 -9.57 -2.34
N VAL A 69 -2.98 -9.97 -2.17
CA VAL A 69 -2.57 -10.84 -1.05
C VAL A 69 -2.81 -10.16 0.30
N ILE A 70 -2.49 -8.87 0.44
CA ILE A 70 -2.67 -8.14 1.70
C ILE A 70 -4.15 -7.99 2.07
N TRP A 71 -5.03 -7.79 1.08
CA TRP A 71 -6.45 -7.56 1.31
C TRP A 71 -7.26 -8.82 1.60
N PHE A 72 -6.87 -9.95 1.01
CA PHE A 72 -7.60 -11.22 1.12
C PHE A 72 -7.03 -12.16 2.20
N ASN A 73 -6.09 -11.69 3.03
CA ASN A 73 -5.53 -12.43 4.15
C ASN A 73 -6.32 -12.23 5.44
#